data_AF-A0AAU6R8E0-F1
#
_entry.id   AF-A0AAU6R8E0-F1
#
_cell.length_a   1.000
_cell.length_b   1.000
_cell.length_c   1.000
_cell.angle_alpha   90.00
_cell.angle_beta   90.00
_cell.angle_gamma   90.00
#
_symmetry.space_group_name_H-M   'P 1'
#
loop_
_entity.id
_entity.type
_entity.pdbx_description
1 polymer ?
#
loop_
_entity_poly.entity_id
_entity_poly.type
_entity_poly.pdbx_seq_one_letter_code
_entity_poly.pdbx_strand_id
1 'polypeptide(L)'
;MKCVHCNYKFTFKERMKAGWKPSADTIVICPKCGGRQYISNKSMAKSYGLMLLVELILIIAAPLIKIPIPLLTVLMIIALALVIVLFPLSLKLVAEKDGLLEEQFREMEEKQKRKSL
;
A
#
# COMPACT_ATOMS: atom_id res chain seq x y z
N MET A 1 -9.01 0.38 -7.94
CA MET A 1 -7.90 0.72 -8.86
C MET A 1 -8.41 1.03 -10.28
N LYS A 2 -8.20 2.25 -10.79
CA LYS A 2 -8.49 2.68 -12.18
C LYS A 2 -7.23 3.30 -12.78
N CYS A 3 -7.02 3.12 -14.09
CA CYS A 3 -5.92 3.79 -14.77
C CYS A 3 -6.14 5.31 -14.78
N VAL A 4 -5.10 6.08 -14.46
CA VAL A 4 -5.16 7.56 -14.43
C VAL A 4 -5.27 8.18 -15.83
N HIS A 5 -4.78 7.47 -16.85
CA HIS A 5 -4.72 7.98 -18.23
C HIS A 5 -5.98 7.63 -19.05
N CYS A 6 -6.47 6.38 -18.95
CA CYS A 6 -7.58 5.90 -19.79
C CYS A 6 -8.80 5.42 -19.00
N ASN A 7 -8.83 5.61 -17.68
CA ASN A 7 -9.91 5.18 -16.79
C ASN A 7 -10.26 3.68 -16.82
N TYR A 8 -9.39 2.84 -17.39
CA TYR A 8 -9.55 1.39 -17.38
C TYR A 8 -9.68 0.86 -15.95
N LYS A 9 -10.73 0.07 -15.69
CA LYS A 9 -10.95 -0.58 -14.40
C LYS A 9 -10.19 -1.89 -14.38
N PHE A 10 -9.16 -1.96 -13.54
CA PHE A 10 -8.42 -3.20 -13.33
C PHE A 10 -9.33 -4.27 -12.71
N THR A 11 -9.27 -5.47 -13.26
CA THR A 11 -9.88 -6.69 -12.73
C THR A 11 -9.22 -7.11 -11.42
N PHE A 12 -9.87 -7.99 -10.67
CA PHE A 12 -9.34 -8.47 -9.39
C PHE A 12 -7.95 -9.11 -9.54
N LYS A 13 -7.78 -9.99 -10.54
CA LYS A 13 -6.51 -10.67 -10.81
C LYS A 13 -5.37 -9.67 -11.14
N GLU A 14 -5.65 -8.65 -11.93
CA GLU A 14 -4.65 -7.63 -12.26
C GLU A 14 -4.28 -6.77 -11.04
N ARG A 15 -5.26 -6.46 -10.17
CA ARG A 15 -4.99 -5.75 -8.91
C ARG A 15 -4.11 -6.56 -7.97
N MET A 16 -4.39 -7.86 -7.82
CA MET A 16 -3.58 -8.77 -7.00
C MET A 16 -2.13 -8.82 -7.52
N LYS A 17 -1.96 -8.96 -8.84
CA LYS A 17 -0.63 -8.99 -9.46
C LYS A 17 0.15 -7.68 -9.29
N ALA A 18 -0.55 -6.54 -9.33
CA ALA A 18 0.05 -5.23 -9.15
C ALA A 18 0.40 -4.94 -7.68
N GLY A 19 -0.48 -5.27 -6.74
CA GLY A 19 -0.30 -4.97 -5.32
C GLY A 19 0.71 -5.87 -4.61
N TRP A 20 0.87 -7.13 -5.05
CA TRP A 20 1.82 -8.09 -4.47
C TRP A 20 3.08 -8.29 -5.31
N LYS A 21 3.40 -7.32 -6.17
CA LYS A 21 4.61 -7.39 -6.99
C LYS A 21 5.85 -7.29 -6.08
N PRO A 22 6.79 -8.25 -6.13
CA PRO A 22 7.94 -8.30 -5.22
C PRO A 22 9.04 -7.26 -5.50
N SER A 23 8.81 -6.31 -6.40
CA SER A 23 9.79 -5.29 -6.77
C SER A 23 9.47 -3.98 -6.05
N ALA A 24 10.51 -3.30 -5.56
CA ALA A 24 10.41 -1.98 -4.94
C ALA A 24 9.87 -0.90 -5.89
N ASP A 25 9.81 -1.19 -7.20
CA ASP A 25 9.16 -0.32 -8.17
C ASP A 25 7.64 -0.38 -8.05
N THR A 26 7.06 0.71 -7.57
CA THR A 26 5.62 0.98 -7.52
C THR A 26 4.99 1.19 -8.90
N ILE A 27 5.72 0.92 -9.98
CA ILE A 27 5.31 1.10 -11.37
C ILE A 27 4.31 0.02 -11.77
N VAL A 28 3.14 0.48 -12.23
CA VAL A 28 2.07 -0.32 -12.81
C VAL A 28 1.86 0.13 -14.25
N ILE A 29 1.91 -0.81 -15.20
CA ILE A 29 1.62 -0.52 -16.62
C ILE A 29 0.17 -0.88 -16.89
N CYS A 30 -0.58 0.03 -17.52
CA CYS A 30 -1.96 -0.27 -17.92
C CYS A 30 -2.00 -1.27 -19.09
N PRO A 31 -2.73 -2.39 -18.99
CA PRO A 31 -2.81 -3.36 -20.08
C PRO A 31 -3.61 -2.85 -21.29
N LYS A 32 -4.46 -1.83 -21.10
CA LYS A 32 -5.29 -1.26 -22.17
C LYS A 32 -4.56 -0.18 -22.98
N CYS A 33 -3.92 0.79 -22.31
CA CYS A 33 -3.30 1.93 -22.98
C CYS A 33 -1.76 1.96 -22.92
N GLY A 34 -1.13 1.01 -22.23
CA GLY A 34 0.33 1.00 -22.04
C GLY A 34 0.88 2.11 -21.13
N GLY A 35 0.02 3.00 -20.62
CA GLY A 35 0.45 4.12 -19.79
C GLY A 35 1.13 3.69 -18.50
N ARG A 36 2.27 4.32 -18.19
CA ARG A 36 2.99 4.19 -16.92
C ARG A 36 2.31 5.01 -15.84
N GLN A 37 2.20 4.43 -14.66
CA GLN A 37 1.56 5.01 -13.48
C GLN A 37 2.14 4.33 -12.24
N TYR A 38 1.94 4.94 -11.09
CA TYR A 38 2.58 4.53 -9.84
C TYR A 38 1.52 4.26 -8.78
N ILE A 39 1.80 3.34 -7.86
CA ILE A 39 0.98 3.16 -6.66
C ILE A 39 1.27 4.33 -5.71
N SER A 40 0.21 4.97 -5.24
CA SER A 40 0.30 6.09 -4.30
C SER A 40 0.88 5.65 -2.96
N ASN A 41 2.03 6.21 -2.58
CA ASN A 41 2.64 5.97 -1.27
C ASN A 41 1.72 6.41 -0.13
N LYS A 42 1.00 7.53 -0.31
CA LYS A 42 0.01 8.02 0.66
C LYS A 42 -1.15 7.03 0.84
N SER A 43 -1.62 6.43 -0.25
CA SER A 43 -2.68 5.42 -0.20
C SER A 43 -2.20 4.12 0.43
N MET A 44 -0.96 3.71 0.15
CA MET A 44 -0.32 2.56 0.80
C MET A 44 -0.18 2.78 2.30
N ALA A 45 0.41 3.90 2.72
CA ALA A 45 0.58 4.24 4.14
C ALA A 45 -0.74 4.26 4.90
N LYS A 46 -1.81 4.84 4.32
CA LYS A 46 -3.15 4.80 4.92
C LYS A 46 -3.70 3.38 5.06
N SER A 47 -3.48 2.53 4.05
CA SER A 47 -3.97 1.15 4.07
C SER A 47 -3.25 0.33 5.14
N TYR A 48 -1.92 0.42 5.20
CA TYR A 48 -1.13 -0.23 6.25
C TYR A 48 -1.44 0.30 7.64
N GLY A 49 -1.57 1.62 7.80
CA GLY A 49 -1.93 2.22 9.08
C GLY A 49 -3.30 1.75 9.60
N LEU A 50 -4.29 1.62 8.71
CA LEU A 50 -5.59 1.07 9.07
C LEU A 50 -5.50 -0.40 9.48
N MET A 51 -4.73 -1.22 8.76
CA MET A 51 -4.54 -2.64 9.08
C MET A 51 -3.85 -2.84 10.42
N LEU A 52 -2.77 -2.10 10.68
CA LEU A 52 -2.07 -2.11 11.96
C LEU A 52 -2.98 -1.69 13.12
N LEU A 53 -3.83 -0.70 12.90
CA LEU A 53 -4.80 -0.27 13.91
C LEU A 53 -5.81 -1.38 14.22
N VAL A 54 -6.30 -2.10 13.22
CA VAL A 54 -7.22 -3.23 13.41
C VAL A 54 -6.54 -4.39 14.16
N GLU A 55 -5.30 -4.74 13.78
CA GLU A 55 -4.52 -5.77 14.48
C GLU A 55 -4.27 -5.40 15.94
N LEU A 56 -3.91 -4.14 16.20
CA LEU A 56 -3.69 -3.65 17.56
C LEU A 56 -4.95 -3.76 18.43
N ILE A 57 -6.11 -3.38 17.88
CA ILE A 57 -7.39 -3.53 18.58
C ILE A 57 -7.68 -5.00 18.88
N LEU A 58 -7.46 -5.91 17.93
CA LEU A 58 -7.69 -7.35 18.14
C LEU A 58 -6.81 -7.91 19.25
N ILE A 59 -5.52 -7.55 19.26
CA ILE A 59 -4.56 -8.01 20.28
C ILE A 59 -4.95 -7.50 21.68
N ILE A 60 -5.35 -6.24 21.80
CA ILE A 60 -5.76 -5.65 23.09
C ILE A 60 -7.11 -6.21 23.55
N ALA A 61 -8.05 -6.44 22.63
CA ALA A 61 -9.38 -6.94 22.94
C ALA A 61 -9.35 -8.42 23.36
N ALA A 62 -8.54 -9.26 22.71
CA ALA A 62 -8.48 -10.70 22.96
C ALA A 62 -8.42 -11.13 24.44
N PRO A 63 -7.57 -10.55 25.32
CA PRO A 63 -7.55 -10.89 26.74
C PRO A 63 -8.78 -10.40 27.52
N LEU A 64 -9.41 -9.28 27.11
CA LEU A 64 -10.59 -8.74 27.80
C LEU A 64 -11.81 -9.65 27.68
N ILE A 65 -11.93 -10.35 26.55
CA ILE A 65 -13.03 -11.29 26.25
C ILE A 65 -12.65 -12.76 26.50
N LYS A 66 -11.48 -13.02 27.11
CA LYS A 66 -10.99 -14.37 27.45
C LYS A 66 -11.07 -15.36 26.27
N ILE A 67 -10.72 -14.91 25.07
CA ILE A 67 -10.73 -15.77 23.88
C ILE A 67 -9.71 -16.92 24.07
N PRO A 68 -10.11 -18.19 23.86
CA PRO A 68 -9.17 -19.31 23.92
C PRO A 68 -8.16 -19.23 22.77
N ILE A 69 -6.89 -19.57 23.05
CA ILE A 69 -5.78 -19.44 22.09
C ILE A 69 -6.06 -20.09 20.72
N PRO A 70 -6.63 -21.31 20.62
CA PRO A 70 -6.94 -21.91 19.32
C PRO A 70 -7.94 -21.12 18.47
N LEU A 71 -8.89 -20.43 19.11
CA LEU A 71 -9.83 -19.58 18.39
C LEU A 71 -9.16 -18.28 17.93
N LEU A 72 -8.30 -17.71 18.77
CA LEU A 72 -7.51 -16.53 18.41
C LEU A 72 -6.61 -16.79 17.20
N THR A 73 -5.94 -17.95 17.14
CA THR A 73 -5.06 -18.29 16.01
C THR A 73 -5.84 -18.40 14.70
N VAL A 74 -7.02 -19.04 14.71
CA VAL A 74 -7.89 -19.10 13.51
C VAL A 74 -8.34 -17.71 13.07
N LEU A 75 -8.74 -16.85 14.01
CA LEU A 75 -9.13 -15.47 13.70
C LEU A 75 -7.97 -14.66 13.08
N MET A 76 -6.74 -14.84 13.58
CA MET A 76 -5.55 -14.19 13.02
C MET A 76 -5.26 -14.65 11.59
N ILE A 77 -5.41 -15.95 11.29
CA ILE A 77 -5.24 -16.48 9.93
C ILE A 77 -6.27 -15.87 8.97
N ILE A 78 -7.53 -15.78 9.41
CA ILE A 78 -8.61 -15.15 8.62
C ILE A 78 -8.30 -13.66 8.40
N ALA A 79 -7.89 -12.94 9.44
CA ALA A 79 -7.52 -11.54 9.33
C ALA A 79 -6.36 -11.33 8.34
N LEU A 80 -5.33 -12.18 8.38
CA LEU A 80 -4.23 -12.14 7.43
C LEU A 80 -4.70 -12.38 6.00
N ALA A 81 -5.57 -13.37 5.77
CA ALA A 81 -6.13 -13.62 4.45
C ALA A 81 -6.94 -12.41 3.92
N LEU A 82 -7.69 -11.74 4.81
CA LEU A 82 -8.41 -10.51 4.48
C LEU A 82 -7.44 -9.37 4.14
N VAL A 83 -6.34 -9.20 4.88
CA VAL A 83 -5.30 -8.21 4.54
C VAL A 83 -4.74 -8.46 3.15
N ILE A 84 -4.43 -9.72 2.83
CA ILE A 84 -3.87 -10.10 1.52
C ILE A 84 -4.82 -9.71 0.36
N VAL A 85 -6.14 -9.84 0.57
CA VAL A 85 -7.15 -9.53 -0.44
C VAL A 85 -7.53 -8.04 -0.48
N LEU A 86 -7.67 -7.41 0.68
CA LEU A 86 -8.16 -6.03 0.82
C LEU A 86 -7.08 -5.00 0.50
N PHE A 87 -5.81 -5.29 0.81
CA PHE A 87 -4.70 -4.40 0.51
C PHE A 87 -4.66 -3.96 -0.96
N PRO A 88 -4.58 -4.86 -1.96
CA PRO A 88 -4.56 -4.45 -3.38
C PRO A 88 -5.85 -3.77 -3.84
N LEU A 89 -6.96 -3.94 -3.11
CA LEU A 89 -8.23 -3.28 -3.42
C LEU A 89 -8.28 -1.83 -2.94
N SER A 90 -7.61 -1.50 -1.83
CA SER A 90 -7.55 -0.15 -1.27
C SER A 90 -6.50 0.75 -1.95
N LEU A 91 -5.61 0.18 -2.78
CA LEU A 91 -4.59 0.93 -3.50
C LEU A 91 -5.17 1.91 -4.53
N LYS A 92 -4.56 3.09 -4.59
CA LYS A 92 -4.80 4.12 -5.60
C LYS A 92 -3.57 4.29 -6.49
N LEU A 93 -3.84 4.61 -7.76
CA LEU A 93 -2.83 4.89 -8.76
C LEU A 93 -2.72 6.41 -8.97
N VAL A 94 -1.51 6.87 -9.21
CA VAL A 94 -1.14 8.26 -9.49
C VAL A 94 -0.28 8.30 -10.76
N ALA A 95 -0.29 9.44 -11.46
CA ALA A 95 0.46 9.59 -12.71
C ALA A 95 1.97 9.67 -12.47
N GLU A 96 2.37 10.24 -11.34
CA GLU A 96 3.75 10.43 -10.90
C GLU A 96 3.97 9.82 -9.51
N LYS A 97 5.21 9.47 -9.16
CA LYS A 97 5.55 8.89 -7.86
C LYS A 97 5.32 9.92 -6.74
N ASP A 98 4.37 9.63 -5.85
CA ASP A 98 4.14 10.44 -4.65
C ASP A 98 5.42 10.55 -3.81
N GLY A 99 5.80 11.78 -3.44
CA GLY A 99 7.01 12.08 -2.65
C GLY A 99 8.27 12.34 -3.47
N LEU A 100 8.23 12.22 -4.81
CA LEU A 100 9.40 12.44 -5.66
C LEU A 100 9.92 13.90 -5.59
N LEU A 101 9.01 14.88 -5.61
CA LEU A 101 9.38 16.29 -5.48
C LEU A 101 10.01 16.58 -4.10
N GLU A 102 9.42 16.05 -3.03
CA GLU A 102 9.92 16.20 -1.66
C GLU A 102 11.32 15.56 -1.50
N GLU A 103 11.53 14.38 -2.10
CA GLU A 103 12.85 13.72 -2.19
C GLU A 103 13.87 14.64 -2.89
N GLN A 104 13.50 15.22 -4.03
CA GLN A 104 14.39 16.11 -4.79
C GLN A 104 14.72 17.41 -4.04
N PHE A 105 13.75 18.04 -3.39
CA PHE A 105 14.01 19.24 -2.57
C PHE A 105 14.97 18.94 -1.43
N ARG A 106 14.79 17.83 -0.71
CA ARG A 106 15.68 17.42 0.37
C ARG A 106 17.11 17.16 -0.11
N GLU A 107 17.27 16.49 -1.26
CA GLU A 107 18.59 16.28 -1.85
C GLU A 107 19.27 17.60 -2.25
N MET A 108 18.50 18.58 -2.75
CA MET A 108 19.04 19.89 -3.07
C MET A 108 19.49 20.65 -1.82
N GLU A 109 18.71 20.62 -0.73
CA GLU A 109 19.09 21.22 0.56
C GLU A 109 20.35 20.59 1.15
N GLU A 110 20.48 19.27 1.10
CA GLU A 110 21.68 18.55 1.57
C GLU A 110 22.92 18.93 0.74
N LYS A 111 22.77 19.02 -0.59
CA LYS A 111 23.86 19.47 -1.48
C LYS A 111 24.24 20.92 -1.23
N GLN A 112 23.29 21.81 -0.93
CA GLN A 112 23.57 23.20 -0.58
C GLN A 112 24.31 23.29 0.75
N LYS A 113 23.85 22.58 1.80
CA LYS A 113 24.55 22.52 3.11
C LYS A 113 25.97 21.99 2.98
N ARG A 114 26.20 20.99 2.12
CA ARG A 114 27.54 20.44 1.87
C ARG A 114 28.45 21.41 1.11
N LYS A 115 27.91 22.33 0.31
CA LYS A 115 28.69 23.36 -0.40
C LYS A 115 29.02 24.59 0.45
N SER A 116 28.29 24.82 1.55
CA SER A 116 28.51 25.94 2.48
C SER A 116 29.46 25.61 3.65
N LEU A 117 30.02 24.40 3.66
CA LEU A 117 30.99 23.87 4.63
C LEU A 117 32.34 23.71 3.93
#